data_AF-A0A661JZY7-F1
#
_entry.id   AF-A0A661JZY7-F1
#
_cell.length_a   1.000
_cell.length_b   1.000
_cell.length_c   1.000
_cell.angle_alpha   90.00
_cell.angle_beta   90.00
_cell.angle_gamma   90.00
#
_symmetry.space_group_name_H-M   'P 1'
#
loop_
_entity.id
_entity.type
_entity.pdbx_description
1 polymer ?
#
loop_
_entity_poly.entity_id
_entity_poly.type
_entity_poly.pdbx_seq_one_letter_code
_entity_poly.pdbx_strand_id
1 'polypeptide(L)'
;MKTKTLLFCVFPGIALFTCLVIALIGPRQKNFTLDTPGFLYSIDRMSICYQDPSGPKIPQRIRNVFLYTAKGAQGNSSIDVSLIVKSANASYAVINGKQVKRGQRYRDFVVTSIADDAITIRYNSGSREVIHVKTY
;
A
#
# COMPACT_ATOMS: atom_id res chain seq x y z
N MET A 1 -15.28 -68.04 21.30
CA MET A 1 -14.28 -67.06 20.82
C MET A 1 -14.47 -66.72 19.33
N LYS A 2 -15.62 -66.16 18.91
CA LYS A 2 -15.86 -65.79 17.49
C LYS A 2 -16.38 -64.36 17.27
N THR A 3 -16.77 -63.65 18.32
CA THR A 3 -17.40 -62.32 18.22
C THR A 3 -16.40 -61.15 18.26
N LYS A 4 -15.18 -61.36 18.76
CA LYS A 4 -14.17 -60.28 18.89
C LYS A 4 -13.50 -59.92 17.56
N THR A 5 -13.35 -60.87 16.64
CA THR A 5 -12.72 -60.66 15.32
C THR A 5 -13.63 -59.93 14.35
N LEU A 6 -14.95 -60.04 14.51
CA LEU A 6 -15.91 -59.37 13.62
C LEU A 6 -15.98 -57.87 13.91
N LEU A 7 -15.78 -57.46 15.18
CA LEU A 7 -15.77 -56.06 15.58
C LEU A 7 -14.60 -55.27 14.94
N PHE A 8 -13.44 -55.89 14.77
CA PHE A 8 -12.25 -55.24 14.19
C PHE A 8 -12.36 -54.93 12.70
N CYS A 9 -13.19 -55.65 11.94
CA CYS A 9 -13.44 -55.35 10.52
C CYS A 9 -14.53 -54.28 10.32
N VAL A 10 -15.43 -54.10 11.29
CA VAL A 10 -16.55 -53.16 11.17
C VAL A 10 -16.07 -51.71 11.35
N PHE A 11 -15.10 -51.47 12.23
CA PHE A 11 -14.54 -50.12 12.45
C PHE A 11 -13.89 -49.47 11.21
N PRO A 12 -12.98 -50.13 10.46
CA PRO A 12 -12.42 -49.53 9.25
C PRO A 12 -13.47 -49.37 8.15
N GLY A 13 -14.46 -50.28 8.07
CA GLY A 13 -15.58 -50.16 7.15
C GLY A 13 -16.41 -48.90 7.41
N ILE A 14 -16.76 -48.65 8.68
CA ILE A 14 -17.51 -47.44 9.07
C ILE A 14 -16.68 -46.19 8.81
N ALA A 15 -15.38 -46.19 9.10
CA ALA A 15 -14.51 -45.03 8.86
C ALA A 15 -14.37 -44.67 7.37
N LEU A 16 -14.28 -45.68 6.49
CA LEU A 16 -14.28 -45.47 5.05
C LEU A 16 -15.62 -44.94 4.56
N PHE A 17 -16.72 -45.48 5.09
CA PHE A 17 -18.06 -45.04 4.72
C PHE A 17 -18.33 -43.59 5.14
N THR A 18 -17.94 -43.20 6.36
CA THR A 18 -18.07 -41.82 6.83
C THR A 18 -17.19 -40.85 6.04
N CYS A 19 -15.96 -41.25 5.68
CA CYS A 19 -15.09 -40.44 4.83
C CYS A 19 -15.69 -40.21 3.44
N LEU A 20 -16.28 -41.26 2.84
CA LEU A 20 -16.94 -41.17 1.54
C LEU A 20 -18.20 -40.30 1.58
N VAL A 21 -19.00 -40.40 2.64
CA VAL A 21 -20.17 -39.53 2.86
C VAL A 21 -19.76 -38.08 3.06
N ILE A 22 -18.69 -37.80 3.81
CA ILE A 22 -18.15 -36.44 3.97
C ILE A 22 -17.59 -35.91 2.65
N ALA A 23 -16.97 -36.75 1.80
CA ALA A 23 -16.52 -36.33 0.48
C ALA A 23 -17.67 -36.03 -0.49
N LEU A 24 -18.80 -36.72 -0.35
CA LEU A 24 -20.00 -36.54 -1.18
C LEU A 24 -20.87 -35.34 -0.74
N ILE A 25 -21.02 -35.12 0.56
CA ILE A 25 -21.85 -34.06 1.13
C ILE A 25 -21.02 -32.79 1.41
N GLY A 26 -19.71 -32.94 1.59
CA GLY A 26 -18.79 -31.85 1.83
C GLY A 26 -18.92 -30.80 0.72
N PRO A 27 -18.88 -29.51 1.09
CA PRO A 27 -18.96 -28.45 0.10
C PRO A 27 -17.87 -28.71 -0.93
N ARG A 28 -18.26 -28.90 -2.21
CA ARG A 28 -17.32 -28.90 -3.34
C ARG A 28 -16.38 -27.74 -3.06
N GLN A 29 -15.12 -28.04 -2.73
CA GLN A 29 -14.13 -27.01 -2.55
C GLN A 29 -14.17 -26.25 -3.87
N LYS A 30 -14.76 -25.05 -3.84
CA LYS A 30 -14.60 -24.12 -4.94
C LYS A 30 -13.10 -24.01 -5.02
N ASN A 31 -12.53 -24.53 -6.12
CA ASN A 31 -11.15 -24.27 -6.45
C ASN A 31 -10.97 -22.79 -6.16
N PHE A 32 -10.16 -22.49 -5.15
CA PHE A 32 -9.78 -21.13 -4.87
C PHE A 32 -8.86 -20.80 -6.04
N THR A 33 -9.48 -20.49 -7.19
CA THR A 33 -8.88 -19.61 -8.16
C THR A 33 -8.60 -18.38 -7.34
N LEU A 34 -7.31 -18.17 -7.07
CA LEU A 34 -6.80 -16.99 -6.42
C LEU A 34 -7.32 -15.83 -7.25
N ASP A 35 -8.47 -15.29 -6.84
CA ASP A 35 -9.11 -14.17 -7.49
C ASP A 35 -8.04 -13.10 -7.45
N THR A 36 -7.48 -12.82 -8.63
CA THR A 36 -6.32 -11.95 -8.83
C THR A 36 -6.43 -10.80 -7.85
N PRO A 37 -5.43 -10.63 -6.95
CA PRO A 37 -5.62 -9.85 -5.74
C PRO A 37 -6.16 -8.48 -6.13
N GLY A 38 -7.31 -8.09 -5.59
CA GLY A 38 -7.94 -6.79 -5.87
C GLY A 38 -6.99 -5.59 -5.66
N PHE A 39 -5.86 -5.84 -5.00
CA PHE A 39 -4.70 -4.98 -4.96
C PHE A 39 -4.14 -4.62 -6.36
N LEU A 40 -3.94 -5.60 -7.25
CA LEU A 40 -3.49 -5.34 -8.64
C LEU A 40 -4.54 -4.54 -9.42
N TYR A 41 -5.83 -4.82 -9.23
CA TYR A 41 -6.90 -4.05 -9.87
C TYR A 41 -6.96 -2.60 -9.35
N SER A 42 -6.66 -2.39 -8.07
CA SER A 42 -6.62 -1.06 -7.46
C SER A 42 -5.38 -0.27 -7.90
N ILE A 43 -4.25 -0.93 -8.10
CA ILE A 43 -3.03 -0.33 -8.66
C ILE A 43 -3.24 0.00 -10.15
N ASP A 44 -3.87 -0.89 -10.91
CA ASP A 44 -4.14 -0.71 -12.34
C ASP A 44 -5.11 0.47 -12.58
N ARG A 45 -6.13 0.62 -11.74
CA ARG A 45 -7.03 1.80 -11.79
C ARG A 45 -6.35 3.11 -11.38
N MET A 46 -5.28 3.09 -10.58
CA MET A 46 -4.51 4.30 -10.28
C MET A 46 -3.55 4.68 -11.43
N SER A 47 -3.14 3.74 -12.28
CA SER A 47 -2.36 4.08 -13.48
C SER A 47 -3.19 4.68 -14.62
N ILE A 48 -4.49 4.35 -14.71
CA ILE A 48 -5.35 4.78 -15.82
C ILE A 48 -5.82 6.25 -15.67
N CYS A 49 -5.79 6.83 -14.48
CA CYS A 49 -6.15 8.25 -14.29
C CYS A 49 -5.07 9.27 -14.69
N TYR A 50 -3.93 8.83 -15.24
CA TYR A 50 -2.88 9.70 -15.78
C TYR A 50 -2.67 9.47 -17.29
N GLN A 51 -3.74 9.36 -18.06
CA GLN A 51 -3.68 9.68 -19.49
C GLN A 51 -4.12 11.12 -19.71
N ASP A 52 -3.16 12.03 -19.47
CA ASP A 52 -3.13 13.31 -20.14
C ASP A 52 -3.04 13.02 -21.66
N PRO A 53 -3.90 13.58 -22.53
CA PRO A 53 -3.91 13.30 -23.97
C PRO A 53 -2.64 13.77 -24.71
N SER A 54 -1.62 14.24 -23.99
CA SER A 54 -0.37 14.79 -24.53
C SER A 54 0.80 13.78 -24.60
N GLY A 55 0.56 12.59 -25.15
CA GLY A 55 1.62 11.69 -25.65
C GLY A 55 2.55 11.04 -24.61
N PRO A 56 3.32 9.99 -24.99
CA PRO A 56 4.14 9.24 -24.05
C PRO A 56 5.41 10.00 -23.69
N LYS A 57 5.41 10.72 -22.55
CA LYS A 57 6.64 11.19 -21.91
C LYS A 57 6.84 10.46 -20.60
N ILE A 58 7.66 9.43 -20.68
CA ILE A 58 8.10 8.59 -19.58
C ILE A 58 8.65 9.49 -18.46
N PRO A 59 8.08 9.48 -17.25
CA PRO A 59 8.66 10.19 -16.13
C PRO A 59 10.05 9.60 -15.84
N GLN A 60 11.09 10.44 -15.92
CA GLN A 60 12.49 9.98 -15.84
C GLN A 60 12.85 9.31 -14.51
N ARG A 61 12.08 9.52 -13.42
CA ARG A 61 12.34 8.89 -12.12
C ARG A 61 11.13 9.00 -11.19
N ILE A 62 10.35 7.92 -11.06
CA ILE A 62 9.38 7.75 -9.97
C ILE A 62 10.09 6.96 -8.88
N ARG A 63 10.41 7.59 -7.74
CA ARG A 63 11.03 6.91 -6.59
C ARG A 63 10.00 6.73 -5.49
N ASN A 64 9.71 5.48 -5.14
CA ASN A 64 8.90 5.15 -3.97
C ASN A 64 9.79 5.32 -2.73
N VAL A 65 9.44 6.24 -1.82
CA VAL A 65 10.26 6.56 -0.65
C VAL A 65 9.47 6.21 0.60
N PHE A 66 9.72 5.06 1.20
CA PHE A 66 8.97 4.62 2.37
C PHE A 66 9.35 5.47 3.61
N LEU A 67 8.31 6.13 4.16
CA LEU A 67 8.16 6.81 5.47
C LEU A 67 9.40 7.46 6.12
N TYR A 68 9.41 8.80 6.16
CA TYR A 68 10.15 9.57 7.16
C TYR A 68 9.20 10.46 7.96
N THR A 69 9.00 10.11 9.24
CA THR A 69 8.18 10.89 10.18
C THR A 69 9.07 11.88 10.93
N ALA A 70 9.06 13.15 10.53
CA ALA A 70 9.72 14.21 11.29
C ALA A 70 8.82 14.65 12.46
N LYS A 71 9.34 14.61 13.69
CA LYS A 71 8.71 15.32 14.82
C LYS A 71 8.96 16.80 14.61
N GLY A 72 7.95 17.51 14.09
CA GLY A 72 8.03 18.95 13.84
C GLY A 72 8.40 19.72 15.11
N ALA A 73 9.34 20.65 14.98
CA ALA A 73 9.93 21.39 16.10
C ALA A 73 8.99 22.41 16.76
N GLN A 74 7.75 22.60 16.27
CA GLN A 74 6.84 23.57 16.87
C GLN A 74 5.37 23.22 16.62
N GLY A 75 4.69 22.69 17.64
CA GLY A 75 3.22 22.65 17.72
C GLY A 75 2.51 21.58 16.90
N ASN A 76 2.35 20.38 17.48
CA ASN A 76 1.21 19.46 17.33
C ASN A 76 0.77 18.94 15.94
N SER A 77 1.50 19.13 14.86
CA SER A 77 1.29 18.31 13.66
C SER A 77 2.60 17.70 13.19
N SER A 78 2.76 16.38 13.39
CA SER A 78 3.88 15.67 12.78
C SER A 78 3.73 15.79 11.26
N ILE A 79 4.77 16.31 10.61
CA ILE A 79 4.82 16.37 9.17
C ILE A 79 5.46 15.07 8.72
N ASP A 80 4.64 14.18 8.19
CA ASP A 80 5.09 12.93 7.59
C ASP A 80 5.24 13.13 6.08
N VAL A 81 6.44 12.93 5.57
CA VAL A 81 6.72 13.03 4.13
C VAL A 81 6.93 11.62 3.61
N SER A 82 5.96 11.14 2.85
CA SER A 82 5.93 9.76 2.36
C SER A 82 6.35 9.62 0.90
N LEU A 83 6.54 10.72 0.18
CA LEU A 83 7.01 10.69 -1.21
C LEU A 83 7.57 12.04 -1.62
N ILE A 84 8.67 12.02 -2.37
CA ILE A 84 9.15 13.18 -3.12
C ILE A 84 9.27 12.77 -4.58
N VAL A 85 8.60 13.51 -5.45
CA VAL A 85 8.71 13.37 -6.90
C VAL A 85 9.31 14.65 -7.43
N LYS A 86 10.55 14.57 -7.90
CA LYS A 86 11.23 15.67 -8.58
C LYS A 86 11.28 15.40 -10.07
N SER A 87 10.69 16.31 -10.84
CA SER A 87 10.67 16.31 -12.30
C SER A 87 10.80 17.75 -12.79
N ALA A 88 11.40 17.92 -13.97
CA ALA A 88 11.61 19.23 -14.59
C ALA A 88 10.30 20.03 -14.75
N ASN A 89 9.19 19.33 -15.01
CA ASN A 89 7.90 19.96 -15.31
C ASN A 89 6.96 20.03 -14.10
N ALA A 90 7.05 19.05 -13.20
CA ALA A 90 6.13 18.94 -12.06
C ALA A 90 6.82 18.25 -10.88
N SER A 91 7.33 19.06 -9.95
CA SER A 91 7.85 18.56 -8.68
C SER A 91 6.78 18.67 -7.58
N TYR A 92 6.60 17.61 -6.80
CA TYR A 92 5.65 17.55 -5.70
C TYR A 92 6.14 16.62 -4.58
N ALA A 93 5.60 16.81 -3.39
CA ALA A 93 5.77 15.90 -2.27
C ALA A 93 4.42 15.41 -1.78
N VAL A 94 4.36 14.20 -1.22
CA VAL A 94 3.20 13.71 -0.49
C VAL A 94 3.46 13.92 0.99
N ILE A 95 2.68 14.82 1.59
CA ILE A 95 2.79 15.22 2.99
C ILE A 95 1.49 14.83 3.69
N ASN A 96 1.58 14.00 4.74
CA ASN A 96 0.44 13.45 5.46
C ASN A 96 -0.63 12.88 4.52
N GLY A 97 -0.19 12.15 3.49
CA GLY A 97 -1.07 11.53 2.48
C GLY A 97 -1.64 12.47 1.41
N LYS A 98 -1.32 13.78 1.42
CA LYS A 98 -1.77 14.73 0.38
C LYS A 98 -0.63 15.18 -0.51
N GLN A 99 -0.87 15.26 -1.81
CA GLN A 99 0.05 15.87 -2.76
C GLN A 99 0.12 17.40 -2.55
N VAL A 100 1.34 17.91 -2.38
CA VAL A 100 1.64 19.33 -2.19
C VAL A 100 2.77 19.74 -3.13
N LYS A 101 2.55 20.81 -3.90
CA LYS A 101 3.52 21.37 -4.85
C LYS A 101 4.29 22.54 -4.23
N ARG A 102 5.42 22.90 -4.87
CA ARG A 102 6.15 24.13 -4.52
C ARG A 102 5.22 25.35 -4.64
N GLY A 103 5.26 26.23 -3.64
CA GLY A 103 4.41 27.42 -3.53
C GLY A 103 3.03 27.15 -2.97
N GLN A 104 2.62 25.89 -2.82
CA GLN A 104 1.31 25.54 -2.28
C GLN A 104 1.31 25.64 -0.76
N ARG A 105 0.26 26.27 -0.21
CA ARG A 105 -0.02 26.28 1.22
C ARG A 105 -0.69 24.97 1.62
N TYR A 106 -0.20 24.37 2.71
CA TYR A 106 -0.79 23.21 3.34
C TYR A 106 -0.87 23.46 4.84
N ARG A 107 -2.10 23.55 5.37
CA ARG A 107 -2.37 23.92 6.76
C ARG A 107 -1.69 25.25 7.12
N ASP A 108 -0.72 25.20 8.02
CA ASP A 108 -0.01 26.30 8.65
C ASP A 108 1.36 26.59 8.02
N PHE A 109 1.72 25.90 6.93
CA PHE A 109 2.98 26.13 6.21
C PHE A 109 2.79 26.21 4.69
N VAL A 110 3.83 26.72 4.02
CA VAL A 110 3.97 26.74 2.56
C VAL A 110 5.22 25.97 2.17
N VAL A 111 5.12 25.09 1.18
CA VAL A 111 6.29 24.40 0.62
C VAL A 111 7.06 25.39 -0.25
N THR A 112 8.30 25.70 0.12
CA THR A 112 9.12 26.70 -0.57
C THR A 112 10.09 26.08 -1.58
N SER A 113 10.58 24.87 -1.30
CA SER A 113 11.40 24.11 -2.24
C SER A 113 11.21 22.61 -2.08
N ILE A 114 11.43 21.89 -3.19
CA ILE A 114 11.41 20.43 -3.26
C ILE A 114 12.72 20.01 -3.93
N ALA A 115 13.60 19.40 -3.14
CA ALA A 115 14.85 18.80 -3.60
C ALA A 115 14.65 17.30 -3.88
N ASP A 116 15.72 16.56 -4.18
CA ASP A 116 15.63 15.12 -4.45
C ASP A 116 15.33 14.29 -3.19
N ASP A 117 15.83 14.75 -2.04
CA ASP A 117 15.82 14.04 -0.76
C ASP A 117 15.32 14.92 0.39
N ALA A 118 14.87 16.14 0.11
CA ALA A 118 14.43 17.07 1.13
C ALA A 118 13.33 18.00 0.63
N ILE A 119 12.46 18.42 1.54
CA ILE A 119 11.55 19.53 1.32
C ILE A 119 11.89 20.67 2.27
N THR A 120 11.73 21.90 1.79
CA THR A 120 11.75 23.06 2.67
C THR A 120 10.35 23.62 2.80
N ILE A 121 9.94 23.83 4.04
CA ILE A 121 8.67 24.49 4.38
C ILE A 121 8.94 25.80 5.11
N ARG A 122 7.99 26.73 4.99
CA ARG A 122 7.94 27.96 5.78
C ARG A 122 6.60 28.03 6.48
N TYR A 123 6.62 28.07 7.81
CA TYR A 123 5.43 28.21 8.64
C TYR A 123 4.89 29.63 8.57
N ASN A 124 3.62 29.81 8.95
CA ASN A 124 2.98 31.12 9.07
C ASN A 124 3.69 32.04 10.08
N SER A 125 4.40 31.47 11.05
CA SER A 125 5.26 32.21 11.98
C SER A 125 6.50 32.83 11.32
N GLY A 126 6.76 32.52 10.05
CA GLY A 126 7.96 32.92 9.32
C GLY A 126 9.14 31.96 9.48
N SER A 127 9.06 31.01 10.43
CA SER A 127 10.10 30.00 10.64
C SER A 127 10.23 29.07 9.44
N ARG A 128 11.47 28.67 9.14
CA ARG A 128 11.80 27.78 8.03
C ARG A 128 12.33 26.46 8.58
N GLU A 129 11.84 25.36 8.03
CA GLU A 129 12.28 24.00 8.38
C GLU A 129 12.63 23.23 7.11
N VAL A 130 13.69 22.43 7.18
CA VAL A 130 14.10 21.52 6.12
C VAL A 130 13.89 20.11 6.61
N ILE A 131 13.05 19.36 5.92
CA ILE A 131 12.72 17.98 6.25
C ILE A 131 13.46 17.10 5.26
N HIS A 132 14.48 16.41 5.74
CA HIS A 132 15.23 15.41 4.97
C HIS A 132 14.50 14.08 5.03
N VAL A 133 14.28 13.49 3.87
CA VAL A 133 13.66 12.18 3.72
C VAL A 133 14.78 11.18 3.41
N LYS A 134 15.08 10.30 4.37
CA LYS A 134 16.07 9.25 4.18
C LYS A 134 15.53 8.19 3.22
N THR A 135 16.31 7.86 2.20
CA THR A 135 16.09 6.68 1.37
C THR A 135 16.78 5.49 2.03
N TYR A 136 16.03 4.43 2.31
CA TYR A 136 16.57 3.10 2.63
C TYR A 136 16.60 2.25 1.38
#